data_AF-A0A3D5FMU3-F1
#
_entry.id   AF-A0A3D5FMU3-F1
#
_cell.length_a   1.000
_cell.length_b   1.000
_cell.length_c   1.000
_cell.angle_alpha   90.00
_cell.angle_beta   90.00
_cell.angle_gamma   90.00
#
_symmetry.space_group_name_H-M   'P 1'
#
loop_
_entity.id
_entity.type
_entity.pdbx_description
1 polymer ?
#
loop_
_entity_poly.entity_id
_entity_poly.type
_entity_poly.pdbx_seq_one_letter_code
_entity_poly.pdbx_strand_id
1 'polypeptide(L)' 'TVLPLPSWAVSLLLGEMGRELLLASTRVEPTRLKASGYAFEHDDLDTALRDLLI' A
#
# COMPACT_ATOMS: atom_id res chain seq x y z
N THR A 1 -6.40 -17.96 -4.47
CA THR A 1 -4.96 -18.00 -4.82
C THR A 1 -4.55 -16.64 -5.31
N VAL A 2 -3.55 -16.00 -4.70
CA VAL A 2 -3.00 -14.73 -5.18
C VAL A 2 -1.93 -15.07 -6.21
N LEU A 3 -2.10 -14.61 -7.46
CA LEU A 3 -1.07 -14.75 -8.49
C LEU A 3 -0.15 -13.53 -8.41
N PRO A 4 1.13 -13.67 -8.05
CA PRO A 4 2.03 -12.53 -8.00
C PRO A 4 2.25 -11.97 -9.40
N LEU A 5 2.13 -10.65 -9.55
CA LEU A 5 2.37 -9.96 -10.82
C LEU A 5 3.87 -9.67 -10.98
N PRO A 6 4.56 -10.20 -12.01
CA PRO A 6 5.97 -9.93 -12.23
C PRO A 6 6.23 -8.46 -12.58
N SER A 7 7.40 -7.93 -12.18
CA SER A 7 7.79 -6.53 -12.42
C SER A 7 7.81 -6.14 -13.90
N TRP A 8 8.31 -7.03 -14.78
CA TRP A 8 8.32 -6.79 -16.22
C TRP A 8 6.91 -6.69 -16.81
N ALA A 9 5.94 -7.43 -16.26
CA ALA A 9 4.56 -7.40 -16.72
C ALA A 9 3.91 -6.05 -16.39
N VAL A 10 4.23 -5.47 -15.23
CA VAL A 10 3.80 -4.11 -14.86
C VAL A 10 4.33 -3.09 -15.85
N SER A 11 5.62 -3.14 -16.19
CA SER A 11 6.21 -2.21 -17.16
C SER A 11 5.60 -2.32 -18.57
N LEU A 12 5.27 -3.54 -19.01
CA LEU A 12 4.66 -3.75 -20.32
C LEU A 12 3.20 -3.28 -20.39
N LEU A 13 2.42 -3.50 -19.33
CA LEU A 13 0.98 -3.22 -19.32
C LEU A 13 0.64 -1.79 -18.86
N LEU A 14 1.42 -1.22 -17.94
CA LEU A 14 1.14 0.07 -17.29
C LEU A 14 2.23 1.14 -17.55
N GLY A 15 3.32 0.78 -18.24
CA GLY A 15 4.41 1.70 -18.56
C GLY A 15 5.13 2.26 -17.33
N GLU A 16 5.66 3.48 -17.47
CA GLU A 16 6.43 4.14 -16.40
C GLU A 16 5.59 4.44 -15.16
N MET A 17 4.31 4.78 -15.33
CA MET A 17 3.41 5.05 -14.21
C MET A 17 3.24 3.81 -13.32
N GLY A 18 3.12 2.61 -13.91
CA GLY A 18 3.06 1.36 -13.14
C GLY A 18 4.36 1.08 -12.39
N ARG A 19 5.51 1.44 -12.98
CA ARG A 19 6.82 1.28 -12.36
C ARG A 19 6.95 2.15 -11.11
N GLU A 20 6.55 3.42 -11.20
CA GLU A 20 6.67 4.38 -10.10
C GLU A 20 5.59 4.20 -9.02
N LEU A 21 4.38 3.77 -9.37
CA LEU A 21 3.29 3.62 -8.38
C LEU A 21 3.24 2.25 -7.72
N LEU A 22 3.54 1.18 -8.47
CA LEU A 22 3.34 -0.19 -7.98
C LEU A 22 4.65 -0.89 -7.59
N LEU A 23 5.77 -0.57 -8.25
CA LEU A 23 7.06 -1.20 -7.97
C LEU A 23 7.94 -0.36 -7.03
N ALA A 24 7.71 0.95 -6.94
CA ALA A 24 8.41 1.79 -5.98
C ALA A 24 7.86 1.56 -4.56
N SER A 25 8.73 1.71 -3.57
CA SER A 25 8.37 1.57 -2.16
C SER A 25 9.00 2.69 -1.35
N THR A 26 8.18 3.46 -0.65
CA THR A 26 8.61 4.61 0.15
C THR A 26 8.79 4.31 1.63
N ARG A 27 8.29 3.16 2.14
CA ARG A 27 8.40 2.70 3.54
C ARG A 27 8.16 3.83 4.57
N VAL A 28 7.02 4.50 4.48
CA VAL A 28 6.70 5.68 5.31
C VAL A 28 6.24 5.27 6.70
N GLU A 29 6.73 5.98 7.72
CA GLU A 29 6.31 5.88 9.11
C GLU A 29 5.67 7.20 9.57
N PRO A 30 4.41 7.24 10.04
CA PRO A 30 3.67 8.47 10.33
C PRO A 30 4.03 9.08 11.69
N THR A 31 5.31 9.37 11.93
CA THR A 31 5.83 9.82 13.24
C THR A 31 5.15 11.08 13.77
N ARG A 32 4.82 12.04 12.90
CA ARG A 32 4.16 13.29 13.30
C ARG A 32 2.73 13.08 13.80
N LEU A 33 1.97 12.19 13.15
CA LEU A 33 0.60 11.86 13.57
C LEU A 33 0.61 11.08 14.88
N LYS A 34 1.55 10.14 15.04
CA LYS A 34 1.76 9.43 16.30
C LYS A 34 2.12 10.40 17.44
N ALA A 35 3.01 11.35 17.18
CA ALA A 35 3.41 12.37 18.17
C ALA A 35 2.29 13.34 18.54
N SER A 36 1.36 13.64 17.63
CA SER A 36 0.19 14.48 17.94
C SER A 36 -0.90 13.75 18.73
N GLY A 37 -0.73 12.45 19.02
CA GLY A 37 -1.75 11.62 19.65
C GLY A 37 -2.94 11.31 18.74
N TYR A 38 -2.76 11.38 17.41
CA TYR A 38 -3.80 11.00 16.47
C TYR A 38 -4.02 9.48 16.56
N ALA A 39 -5.28 9.08 16.78
CA ALA A 39 -5.69 7.68 16.79
C ALA A 39 -6.24 7.32 15.41
N PHE A 40 -5.66 6.32 14.75
CA PHE A 40 -6.20 5.81 13.50
C PHE A 40 -7.44 4.96 13.78
N GLU A 41 -8.42 5.03 12.89
CA GLU A 41 -9.61 4.17 12.97
C GLU A 41 -9.25 2.69 12.80
N HIS A 42 -8.23 2.41 11.97
CA HIS A 42 -7.60 1.11 11.83
C HIS A 42 -6.08 1.26 11.95
N ASP A 43 -5.49 0.73 13.03
CA ASP A 43 -4.05 0.81 13.29
C ASP A 43 -3.23 -0.22 12.47
N ASP A 44 -3.90 -1.21 11.89
CA ASP A 44 -3.28 -2.25 11.08
C ASP A 44 -4.09 -2.58 9.83
N LEU A 45 -3.40 -3.17 8.85
CA LEU A 45 -3.96 -3.48 7.54
C LEU A 45 -5.02 -4.59 7.58
N ASP A 46 -4.90 -5.57 8.48
CA ASP A 46 -5.86 -6.68 8.57
C ASP A 46 -7.23 -6.17 9.03
N THR A 47 -7.24 -5.33 10.07
CA THR A 47 -8.48 -4.68 10.55
C THR A 47 -9.11 -3.81 9.48
N ALA A 48 -8.33 -2.98 8.77
CA ALA A 48 -8.84 -2.12 7.70
C ALA A 48 -9.41 -2.92 6.52
N LEU A 49 -8.76 -4.02 6.12
CA LEU A 49 -9.23 -4.86 5.03
C LEU A 49 -10.49 -5.64 5.38
N ARG A 50 -10.63 -6.08 6.64
CA ARG A 50 -11.86 -6.70 7.12
C ARG A 50 -13.02 -5.72 7.05
N ASP A 51 -12.84 -4.49 7.52
CA ASP A 51 -13.91 -3.50 7.47
C ASP A 51 -14.36 -3.18 6.03
N LEU A 52 -13.40 -3.04 5.10
CA LEU A 52 -13.70 -2.69 3.70
C LEU A 52 -14.37 -3.82 2.89
N LEU A 53 -14.07 -5.09 3.18
CA LEU A 53 -14.44 -6.23 2.33
C LEU A 53 -15.65 -7.03 2.84
N ILE A 54 -16.24 -6.62 3.96
CA ILE A 54 -17.44 -7.23 4.55
C ILE A 54 -18.65 -6.33 4.28
#